data_AF-A0A358IG60-F1
#
_entry.id   AF-A0A358IG60-F1
#
_cell.length_a   1.000
_cell.length_b   1.000
_cell.length_c   1.000
_cell.angle_alpha   90.00
_cell.angle_beta   90.00
_cell.angle_gamma   90.00
#
_symmetry.space_group_name_H-M   'P 1'
#
loop_
_entity.id
_entity.type
_entity.pdbx_description
1 polymer ?
#
loop_
_entity_poly.entity_id
_entity_poly.type
_entity_poly.pdbx_seq_one_letter_code
_entity_poly.pdbx_strand_id
1 'polypeptide(L)'
;DALEIVRYLSNEQGLAPEELRPGMFEIERRSDDHDWDGDSDVEYTCIQCHSMGRVMTQRRTEEEWGLLITTHRALYPLSDWQAFRYTGPASEQDDPRHPMERAISYLGEVFPLETPEWSAWSANKRPARLEGTWIISGHEPGKGPLYGTMMISVDPRDANVFKTTSSYVYAESGEQIQRTGQTTVYTGYQWRGRSNPGSDDELREVMFVERDQQQIWGRWFRGDYDEIGPNISMKRAVGSTIVTGVHPRAILQGSSTDVTVYGVGLSESEALDFGSGISVESMNEIDDGALRVTLHVAENTGLGGRDLHTNGSIAEDAVVVHNGVDRIEVTPGTGSARAGGAHFPKGYQIFDAWGFDDGPDGEPNTGDDLDLGRIDVSWHLEEYAATYGDDDIDFVGEIQQDGRFVPAADGPNADRSGNRNNIGDVWVVATYGSGDAAISARAHLVVMPPLYMRWEPWAEIETRPRPIGGS
;
A
#
# COMPACT_ATOMS: atom_id res chain seq x y z
N ASP A 1 -23.20 22.09 0.87
CA ASP A 1 -23.34 21.99 -0.60
C ASP A 1 -22.41 20.92 -1.22
N ALA A 2 -21.11 21.18 -1.48
CA ALA A 2 -20.27 20.21 -2.21
C ALA A 2 -20.13 18.83 -1.52
N LEU A 3 -19.86 18.81 -0.20
CA LEU A 3 -19.77 17.56 0.57
C LEU A 3 -21.09 16.76 0.57
N GLU A 4 -22.23 17.46 0.59
CA GLU A 4 -23.55 16.84 0.58
C GLU A 4 -23.86 16.24 -0.79
N ILE A 5 -23.50 16.93 -1.87
CA ILE A 5 -23.65 16.42 -3.24
C ILE A 5 -22.77 15.20 -3.45
N VAL A 6 -21.49 15.26 -3.07
CA VAL A 6 -20.57 14.11 -3.16
C VAL A 6 -21.15 12.92 -2.40
N ARG A 7 -21.63 13.15 -1.17
CA ARG A 7 -22.24 12.08 -0.38
C ARG A 7 -23.49 11.50 -1.04
N TYR A 8 -24.38 12.35 -1.55
CA TYR A 8 -25.59 11.91 -2.23
C TYR A 8 -25.25 11.07 -3.46
N LEU A 9 -24.38 11.57 -4.35
CA LEU A 9 -23.98 10.86 -5.56
C LEU A 9 -23.23 9.56 -5.26
N SER A 10 -22.29 9.55 -4.31
CA SER A 10 -21.61 8.32 -3.89
C SER A 10 -22.59 7.29 -3.32
N ASN A 11 -23.63 7.73 -2.62
CA ASN A 11 -24.62 6.81 -2.06
C ASN A 11 -25.58 6.30 -3.13
N GLU A 12 -26.07 7.15 -4.03
CA GLU A 12 -27.13 6.79 -4.99
C GLU A 12 -26.63 6.32 -6.35
N GLN A 13 -25.40 6.68 -6.72
CA GLN A 13 -24.74 6.39 -8.00
C GLN A 13 -23.30 5.92 -7.74
N GLY A 14 -23.11 5.15 -6.67
CA GLY A 14 -21.83 4.56 -6.32
C GLY A 14 -21.55 3.27 -7.10
N LEU A 15 -20.55 2.53 -6.62
CA LEU A 15 -20.21 1.19 -7.09
C LEU A 15 -20.56 0.16 -6.02
N ALA A 16 -20.90 -1.06 -6.42
CA ALA A 16 -20.94 -2.20 -5.53
C ALA A 16 -19.51 -2.56 -5.03
N PRO A 17 -19.38 -3.23 -3.88
CA PRO A 17 -18.09 -3.70 -3.36
C PRO A 17 -17.27 -4.49 -4.40
N GLU A 18 -17.93 -5.35 -5.16
CA GLU A 18 -17.33 -6.22 -6.18
C GLU A 18 -16.83 -5.42 -7.39
N GLU A 19 -17.45 -4.28 -7.69
CA GLU A 19 -17.10 -3.40 -8.81
C GLU A 19 -15.91 -2.47 -8.50
N LEU A 20 -15.79 -2.02 -7.25
CA LEU A 20 -14.71 -1.13 -6.81
C LEU A 20 -13.43 -1.88 -6.48
N ARG A 21 -13.52 -3.12 -5.97
CA ARG A 21 -12.38 -3.89 -5.46
C ARG A 21 -11.17 -3.92 -6.40
N PRO A 22 -11.32 -4.18 -7.72
CA PRO A 22 -10.17 -4.19 -8.65
C PRO A 22 -9.48 -2.82 -8.78
N GLY A 23 -10.20 -1.71 -8.55
CA GLY A 23 -9.69 -0.35 -8.65
C GLY A 23 -9.27 0.29 -7.32
N MET A 24 -9.18 -0.48 -6.23
CA MET A 24 -8.84 0.06 -4.90
C MET A 24 -7.47 0.75 -4.88
N PHE A 25 -6.49 0.25 -5.65
CA PHE A 25 -5.15 0.83 -5.71
C PHE A 25 -5.15 2.33 -6.09
N GLU A 26 -6.05 2.74 -7.00
CA GLU A 26 -6.17 4.14 -7.46
C GLU A 26 -6.61 5.06 -6.32
N ILE A 27 -7.60 4.63 -5.53
CA ILE A 27 -8.14 5.45 -4.44
C ILE A 27 -7.30 5.36 -3.17
N GLU A 28 -6.56 4.26 -2.97
CA GLU A 28 -5.56 4.08 -1.92
C GLU A 28 -4.25 4.82 -2.19
N ARG A 29 -4.13 5.46 -3.36
CA ARG A 29 -2.94 6.20 -3.80
C ARG A 29 -1.69 5.34 -3.83
N ARG A 30 -1.82 4.12 -4.35
CA ARG A 30 -0.65 3.25 -4.58
C ARG A 30 0.11 3.74 -5.81
N SER A 31 1.42 3.83 -5.68
CA SER A 31 2.34 4.20 -6.75
C SER A 31 2.83 2.99 -7.56
N ASP A 32 2.47 1.79 -7.13
CA ASP A 32 2.90 0.54 -7.78
C ASP A 32 2.25 0.39 -9.16
N ASP A 33 2.97 -0.25 -10.07
CA ASP A 33 2.42 -0.62 -11.38
C ASP A 33 1.23 -1.57 -11.20
N HIS A 34 0.17 -1.33 -11.96
CA HIS A 34 -1.02 -2.16 -11.94
C HIS A 34 -1.36 -2.61 -13.35
N ASP A 35 -1.25 -3.91 -13.57
CA ASP A 35 -1.66 -4.55 -14.81
C ASP A 35 -3.19 -4.65 -14.87
N TRP A 36 -3.76 -4.31 -16.03
CA TRP A 36 -5.17 -4.54 -16.29
C TRP A 36 -5.35 -5.71 -17.25
N ASP A 37 -6.06 -6.76 -16.80
CA ASP A 37 -6.34 -7.98 -17.58
C ASP A 37 -7.34 -7.79 -18.74
N GLY A 38 -7.58 -6.55 -19.17
CA GLY A 38 -8.52 -6.21 -20.23
C GLY A 38 -7.89 -6.18 -21.63
N ASP A 39 -8.49 -5.38 -22.52
CA ASP A 39 -7.99 -5.21 -23.88
C ASP A 39 -6.81 -4.22 -23.89
N SER A 40 -5.61 -4.72 -24.20
CA SER A 40 -4.38 -3.93 -24.19
C SER A 40 -4.39 -2.69 -25.10
N ASP A 41 -5.15 -2.69 -26.21
CA ASP A 41 -5.25 -1.50 -27.07
C ASP A 41 -6.14 -0.44 -26.44
N VAL A 42 -7.24 -0.86 -25.79
CA VAL A 42 -8.08 0.03 -25.00
C VAL A 42 -7.30 0.60 -23.82
N GLU A 43 -6.50 -0.23 -23.17
CA GLU A 43 -5.64 0.20 -22.07
C GLU A 43 -4.70 1.30 -22.56
N TYR A 44 -3.90 0.99 -23.59
CA TYR A 44 -2.93 1.90 -24.15
C TYR A 44 -3.58 3.23 -24.52
N THR A 45 -4.78 3.19 -25.12
CA THR A 45 -5.54 4.40 -25.49
C THR A 45 -5.92 5.26 -24.27
N CYS A 46 -6.29 4.62 -23.16
CA CYS A 46 -6.79 5.28 -21.96
C CYS A 46 -5.69 5.73 -20.98
N ILE A 47 -4.52 5.06 -20.96
CA ILE A 47 -3.51 5.28 -19.92
C ILE A 47 -2.42 6.31 -20.22
N GLN A 48 -2.41 6.92 -21.42
CA GLN A 48 -1.36 7.89 -21.80
C GLN A 48 -1.34 9.17 -20.95
N CYS A 49 -2.34 9.38 -20.08
CA CYS A 49 -2.48 10.59 -19.27
C CYS A 49 -2.75 10.32 -17.79
N HIS A 50 -3.51 9.27 -17.47
CA HIS A 50 -3.85 8.87 -16.10
C HIS A 50 -4.05 7.36 -16.02
N SER A 51 -4.05 6.80 -14.82
CA SER A 51 -4.21 5.36 -14.60
C SER A 51 -5.49 4.78 -15.22
N MET A 52 -5.44 3.48 -15.52
CA MET A 52 -6.62 2.71 -15.90
C MET A 52 -7.60 2.57 -14.72
N GLY A 53 -7.10 2.61 -13.48
CA GLY A 53 -7.92 2.58 -12.26
C GLY A 53 -9.00 3.67 -12.23
N ARG A 54 -8.71 4.88 -12.76
CA ARG A 54 -9.72 5.95 -12.88
C ARG A 54 -10.88 5.58 -13.82
N VAL A 55 -10.61 4.78 -14.85
CA VAL A 55 -11.62 4.30 -15.80
C VAL A 55 -12.39 3.12 -15.20
N MET A 56 -11.68 2.15 -14.62
CA MET A 56 -12.25 0.94 -14.01
C MET A 56 -13.22 1.23 -12.86
N THR A 57 -13.02 2.37 -12.16
CA THR A 57 -13.85 2.82 -11.04
C THR A 57 -15.07 3.63 -11.47
N GLN A 58 -15.59 3.39 -12.68
CA GLN A 58 -16.80 4.04 -13.20
C GLN A 58 -17.70 3.03 -13.91
N ARG A 59 -19.00 3.31 -13.95
CA ARG A 59 -20.01 2.54 -14.68
C ARG A 59 -20.87 3.51 -15.48
N ARG A 60 -20.99 3.31 -16.79
CA ARG A 60 -21.64 4.26 -17.71
C ARG A 60 -22.36 3.52 -18.83
N THR A 61 -23.34 4.18 -19.45
CA THR A 61 -23.88 3.70 -20.73
C THR A 61 -22.83 3.91 -21.82
N GLU A 62 -22.98 3.22 -22.94
CA GLU A 62 -22.14 3.44 -24.13
C GLU A 62 -22.18 4.92 -24.59
N GLU A 63 -23.37 5.55 -24.53
CA GLU A 63 -23.54 6.97 -24.84
C GLU A 63 -22.74 7.87 -23.89
N GLU A 64 -22.78 7.61 -22.57
CA GLU A 64 -22.03 8.38 -21.58
C GLU A 64 -20.50 8.17 -21.70
N TRP A 65 -20.05 6.99 -22.14
CA TRP A 65 -18.64 6.79 -22.52
C TRP A 65 -18.28 7.62 -23.75
N GLY A 66 -19.15 7.68 -24.77
CA GLY A 66 -18.97 8.55 -25.94
C GLY A 66 -18.90 10.03 -25.59
N LEU A 67 -19.74 10.49 -24.66
CA LEU A 67 -19.71 11.87 -24.15
C LEU A 67 -18.44 12.15 -23.33
N LEU A 68 -17.97 11.18 -22.53
CA LEU A 68 -16.70 11.31 -21.81
C LEU A 68 -15.55 11.51 -22.78
N ILE A 69 -15.46 10.71 -23.84
CA ILE A 69 -14.44 10.86 -24.87
C ILE A 69 -14.54 12.22 -25.56
N THR A 70 -15.76 12.64 -25.92
CA THR A 70 -16.00 13.97 -26.51
C THR A 70 -15.51 15.10 -25.58
N THR A 71 -15.72 14.94 -24.28
CA THR A 71 -15.25 15.89 -23.27
C THR A 71 -13.72 15.93 -23.20
N HIS A 72 -13.04 14.78 -23.22
CA HIS A 72 -11.57 14.74 -23.27
C HIS A 72 -11.03 15.46 -24.49
N ARG A 73 -11.64 15.26 -25.66
CA ARG A 73 -11.23 15.93 -26.91
C ARG A 73 -11.47 17.43 -26.86
N ALA A 74 -12.58 17.87 -26.26
CA ALA A 74 -12.93 19.28 -26.14
C ALA A 74 -11.98 20.02 -25.18
N LEU A 75 -11.63 19.40 -24.05
CA LEU A 75 -10.73 20.00 -23.05
C LEU A 75 -9.25 19.86 -23.44
N TYR A 76 -8.89 18.77 -24.12
CA TYR A 76 -7.51 18.43 -24.51
C TYR A 76 -7.44 18.13 -26.01
N PRO A 77 -7.54 19.14 -26.89
CA PRO A 77 -7.60 18.93 -28.34
C PRO A 77 -6.33 18.27 -28.93
N LEU A 78 -5.22 18.26 -28.20
CA LEU A 78 -3.99 17.56 -28.61
C LEU A 78 -4.07 16.04 -28.43
N SER A 79 -5.04 15.53 -27.67
CA SER A 79 -5.24 14.08 -27.47
C SER A 79 -5.46 13.32 -28.78
N ASP A 80 -6.11 13.96 -29.77
CA ASP A 80 -6.34 13.41 -31.12
C ASP A 80 -5.05 13.07 -31.87
N TRP A 81 -3.94 13.75 -31.56
CA TRP A 81 -2.63 13.55 -32.19
C TRP A 81 -1.70 12.65 -31.36
N GLN A 82 -2.03 12.44 -30.09
CA GLN A 82 -1.23 11.67 -29.15
C GLN A 82 -1.79 10.24 -29.04
N ALA A 83 -2.80 10.07 -28.19
CA ALA A 83 -3.36 8.77 -27.83
C ALA A 83 -4.53 8.37 -28.74
N PHE A 84 -5.42 9.30 -29.08
CA PHE A 84 -6.71 8.99 -29.70
C PHE A 84 -6.61 8.76 -31.22
N ARG A 85 -5.54 9.26 -31.86
CA ARG A 85 -5.16 9.05 -33.26
C ARG A 85 -6.30 9.26 -34.28
N TYR A 86 -7.17 10.25 -34.05
CA TYR A 86 -8.37 10.49 -34.87
C TYR A 86 -8.04 11.00 -36.28
N THR A 87 -6.94 11.73 -36.44
CA THR A 87 -6.46 12.26 -37.73
C THR A 87 -5.38 11.38 -38.37
N GLY A 88 -5.00 10.28 -37.71
CA GLY A 88 -4.04 9.30 -38.20
C GLY A 88 -4.67 8.35 -39.24
N PRO A 89 -3.84 7.56 -39.96
CA PRO A 89 -4.36 6.51 -40.83
C PRO A 89 -5.20 5.51 -40.00
N ALA A 90 -6.21 4.92 -40.62
CA ALA A 90 -6.98 3.83 -40.00
C ALA A 90 -6.02 2.72 -39.53
N SER A 91 -6.36 2.09 -38.41
CA SER A 91 -5.60 0.98 -37.83
C SER A 91 -5.34 -0.12 -38.88
N GLU A 92 -4.12 -0.67 -38.95
CA GLU A 92 -3.83 -1.86 -39.76
C GLU A 92 -4.34 -3.17 -39.09
N GLN A 93 -5.03 -3.05 -37.95
CA GLN A 93 -5.59 -4.18 -37.22
C GLN A 93 -6.92 -4.68 -37.82
N ASP A 94 -7.37 -5.86 -37.37
CA ASP A 94 -8.60 -6.51 -37.83
C ASP A 94 -9.88 -5.67 -37.61
N ASP A 95 -9.85 -4.74 -36.65
CA ASP A 95 -10.91 -3.76 -36.40
C ASP A 95 -10.55 -2.39 -37.00
N PRO A 96 -11.28 -1.93 -38.05
CA PRO A 96 -10.98 -0.67 -38.73
C PRO A 96 -11.41 0.58 -37.96
N ARG A 97 -12.11 0.42 -36.81
CA ARG A 97 -12.54 1.53 -35.95
C ARG A 97 -11.34 2.30 -35.40
N HIS A 98 -11.53 3.59 -35.14
CA HIS A 98 -10.51 4.37 -34.42
C HIS A 98 -10.36 3.85 -32.97
N PRO A 99 -9.18 4.01 -32.35
CA PRO A 99 -8.94 3.55 -30.97
C PRO A 99 -10.03 3.96 -29.98
N MET A 100 -10.58 5.16 -30.14
CA MET A 100 -11.65 5.67 -29.28
C MET A 100 -12.99 4.97 -29.46
N GLU A 101 -13.35 4.62 -30.70
CA GLU A 101 -14.60 3.90 -30.98
C GLU A 101 -14.52 2.47 -30.44
N ARG A 102 -13.33 1.86 -30.52
CA ARG A 102 -13.04 0.58 -29.86
C ARG A 102 -13.16 0.69 -28.34
N ALA A 103 -12.54 1.72 -27.75
CA ALA A 103 -12.62 1.97 -26.32
C ALA A 103 -14.06 2.20 -25.86
N ILE A 104 -14.85 3.03 -26.56
CA ILE A 104 -16.27 3.27 -26.21
C ILE A 104 -17.07 1.97 -26.22
N SER A 105 -16.94 1.19 -27.29
CA SER A 105 -17.63 -0.10 -27.43
C SER A 105 -17.22 -1.08 -26.33
N TYR A 106 -15.93 -1.24 -26.08
CA TYR A 106 -15.40 -2.17 -25.09
C TYR A 106 -15.78 -1.76 -23.66
N LEU A 107 -15.57 -0.48 -23.30
CA LEU A 107 -15.89 0.04 -21.96
C LEU A 107 -17.40 0.03 -21.69
N GLY A 108 -18.23 0.22 -22.72
CA GLY A 108 -19.69 0.07 -22.62
C GLY A 108 -20.12 -1.36 -22.29
N GLU A 109 -19.34 -2.36 -22.71
CA GLU A 109 -19.58 -3.78 -22.42
C GLU A 109 -19.04 -4.19 -21.05
N VAL A 110 -17.80 -3.81 -20.71
CA VAL A 110 -17.13 -4.29 -19.48
C VAL A 110 -17.43 -3.43 -18.26
N PHE A 111 -17.82 -2.16 -18.44
CA PHE A 111 -18.20 -1.24 -17.36
C PHE A 111 -19.57 -0.57 -17.62
N PRO A 112 -20.65 -1.37 -17.85
CA PRO A 112 -21.97 -0.85 -18.15
C PRO A 112 -22.60 -0.18 -16.92
N LEU A 113 -23.50 0.79 -17.14
CA LEU A 113 -24.20 1.49 -16.07
C LEU A 113 -25.05 0.56 -15.19
N GLU A 114 -25.72 -0.41 -15.81
CA GLU A 114 -26.58 -1.37 -15.12
C GLU A 114 -25.84 -2.69 -14.96
N THR A 115 -25.57 -3.07 -13.71
CA THR A 115 -24.89 -4.33 -13.38
C THR A 115 -25.71 -5.17 -12.40
N PRO A 116 -25.59 -6.51 -12.44
CA PRO A 116 -26.14 -7.38 -11.41
C PRO A 116 -25.60 -7.05 -10.01
N GLU A 117 -24.31 -6.71 -9.91
CA GLU A 117 -23.62 -6.37 -8.67
C GLU A 117 -24.23 -5.13 -8.02
N TRP A 118 -24.37 -4.03 -8.78
CA TRP A 118 -25.01 -2.80 -8.28
C TRP A 118 -26.49 -3.02 -7.95
N SER A 119 -27.22 -3.76 -8.79
CA SER A 119 -28.63 -4.08 -8.53
C SER A 119 -28.80 -4.84 -7.21
N ALA A 120 -27.95 -5.83 -6.95
CA ALA A 120 -27.96 -6.60 -5.71
C ALA A 120 -27.50 -5.76 -4.50
N TRP A 121 -26.50 -4.91 -4.67
CA TRP A 121 -25.98 -4.07 -3.59
C TRP A 121 -26.95 -2.94 -3.23
N SER A 122 -27.41 -2.16 -4.20
CA SER A 122 -28.28 -1.00 -3.99
C SER A 122 -29.62 -1.36 -3.33
N ALA A 123 -30.16 -2.55 -3.59
CA ALA A 123 -31.35 -3.07 -2.93
C ALA A 123 -31.14 -3.39 -1.44
N ASN A 124 -29.90 -3.61 -1.01
CA ASN A 124 -29.54 -4.06 0.34
C ASN A 124 -28.69 -3.06 1.12
N LYS A 125 -28.14 -2.03 0.45
CA LYS A 125 -27.25 -1.03 1.05
C LYS A 125 -27.97 -0.37 2.21
N ARG A 126 -27.23 -0.16 3.30
CA ARG A 126 -27.70 0.40 4.56
C ARG A 126 -26.52 1.07 5.26
N PRO A 127 -26.75 2.00 6.20
CA PRO A 127 -25.68 2.51 7.04
C PRO A 127 -24.89 1.36 7.67
N ALA A 128 -23.56 1.45 7.61
CA ALA A 128 -22.68 0.46 8.22
C ALA A 128 -22.83 0.46 9.75
N ARG A 129 -22.69 -0.70 10.38
CA ARG A 129 -22.80 -0.88 11.84
C ARG A 129 -21.44 -1.24 12.40
N LEU A 130 -20.58 -0.24 12.47
CA LEU A 130 -19.15 -0.43 12.77
C LEU A 130 -18.80 -0.25 14.24
N GLU A 131 -19.73 0.21 15.08
CA GLU A 131 -19.47 0.45 16.50
C GLU A 131 -18.88 -0.77 17.21
N GLY A 132 -17.93 -0.50 18.11
CA GLY A 132 -17.23 -1.51 18.90
C GLY A 132 -15.71 -1.50 18.68
N THR A 133 -15.05 -2.48 19.30
CA THR A 133 -13.61 -2.68 19.19
C THR A 133 -13.28 -3.51 17.95
N TRP A 134 -12.29 -3.02 17.22
CA TRP A 134 -11.66 -3.69 16.11
C TRP A 134 -10.21 -3.91 16.42
N ILE A 135 -9.71 -5.02 15.93
CA ILE A 135 -8.31 -5.39 16.03
C ILE A 135 -7.61 -4.91 14.77
N ILE A 136 -6.43 -4.32 14.90
CA ILE A 136 -5.61 -3.80 13.81
C ILE A 136 -4.40 -4.72 13.61
N SER A 137 -4.13 -5.04 12.35
CA SER A 137 -2.87 -5.59 11.86
C SER A 137 -2.47 -4.85 10.59
N GLY A 138 -1.18 -4.68 10.32
CA GLY A 138 -0.73 -3.97 9.13
C GLY A 138 0.77 -4.04 8.93
N HIS A 139 1.23 -3.33 7.90
CA HIS A 139 2.65 -3.14 7.58
C HIS A 139 2.84 -1.74 7.00
N GLU A 140 3.83 -1.00 7.49
CA GLU A 140 4.29 0.24 6.87
C GLU A 140 5.68 0.02 6.28
N PRO A 141 5.89 0.25 4.97
CA PRO A 141 7.22 0.20 4.38
C PRO A 141 8.22 1.05 5.17
N GLY A 142 9.41 0.50 5.44
CA GLY A 142 10.47 1.13 6.24
C GLY A 142 10.27 1.04 7.76
N LYS A 143 9.08 0.65 8.24
CA LYS A 143 8.80 0.49 9.69
C LYS A 143 8.40 -0.92 10.11
N GLY A 144 7.90 -1.73 9.18
CA GLY A 144 7.56 -3.12 9.45
C GLY A 144 6.12 -3.36 9.91
N PRO A 145 5.86 -4.54 10.48
CA PRO A 145 4.53 -4.94 10.91
C PRO A 145 4.05 -4.13 12.11
N LEU A 146 2.74 -3.86 12.15
CA LEU A 146 2.07 -3.17 13.24
C LEU A 146 0.86 -3.95 13.76
N TYR A 147 0.60 -3.85 15.05
CA TYR A 147 -0.50 -4.54 15.73
C TYR A 147 -1.17 -3.65 16.78
N GLY A 148 -2.49 -3.75 16.93
CA GLY A 148 -3.19 -2.96 17.93
C GLY A 148 -4.70 -3.07 17.87
N THR A 149 -5.39 -2.02 18.32
CA THR A 149 -6.85 -1.95 18.33
C THR A 149 -7.36 -0.57 17.89
N MET A 150 -8.58 -0.53 17.37
CA MET A 150 -9.37 0.66 17.10
C MET A 150 -10.74 0.55 17.77
N MET A 151 -11.09 1.52 18.60
CA MET A 151 -12.45 1.72 19.06
C MET A 151 -13.20 2.62 18.06
N ILE A 152 -14.37 2.17 17.62
CA ILE A 152 -15.25 2.92 16.72
C ILE A 152 -16.55 3.25 17.45
N SER A 153 -16.99 4.51 17.37
CA SER A 153 -18.29 4.98 17.87
C SER A 153 -19.02 5.79 16.81
N VAL A 154 -20.35 5.68 16.72
CA VAL A 154 -21.14 6.43 15.74
C VAL A 154 -21.35 7.88 16.19
N ASP A 155 -21.33 8.84 15.26
CA ASP A 155 -21.79 10.20 15.57
C ASP A 155 -23.31 10.16 15.80
N PRO A 156 -23.82 10.63 16.95
CA PRO A 156 -25.24 10.57 17.26
C PRO A 156 -26.13 11.38 16.31
N ARG A 157 -25.54 12.27 15.50
CA ARG A 157 -26.23 13.11 14.51
C ARG A 157 -26.20 12.51 13.11
N ASP A 158 -25.36 11.50 12.87
CA ASP A 158 -25.15 10.97 11.53
C ASP A 158 -24.65 9.51 11.55
N ALA A 159 -25.53 8.59 11.16
CA ALA A 159 -25.27 7.15 11.18
C ALA A 159 -24.18 6.67 10.19
N ASN A 160 -23.69 7.52 9.29
CA ASN A 160 -22.58 7.18 8.39
C ASN A 160 -21.26 7.82 8.82
N VAL A 161 -21.25 8.58 9.92
CA VAL A 161 -20.06 9.24 10.45
C VAL A 161 -19.67 8.57 11.75
N PHE A 162 -18.38 8.26 11.89
CA PHE A 162 -17.84 7.59 13.06
C PHE A 162 -16.64 8.35 13.62
N LYS A 163 -16.48 8.27 14.94
CA LYS A 163 -15.25 8.68 15.64
C LYS A 163 -14.42 7.44 15.95
N THR A 164 -13.11 7.59 15.79
CA THR A 164 -12.15 6.49 15.98
C THR A 164 -11.11 6.88 17.03
N THR A 165 -10.71 5.90 17.84
CA THR A 165 -9.52 5.98 18.70
C THR A 165 -8.73 4.71 18.50
N SER A 166 -7.49 4.81 18.02
CA SER A 166 -6.62 3.66 17.79
C SER A 166 -5.37 3.71 18.67
N SER A 167 -4.93 2.54 19.11
CA SER A 167 -3.64 2.31 19.76
C SER A 167 -2.96 1.12 19.11
N TYR A 168 -1.75 1.28 18.60
CA TYR A 168 -0.99 0.20 17.96
C TYR A 168 0.52 0.38 18.18
N VAL A 169 1.28 -0.67 17.93
CA VAL A 169 2.74 -0.70 18.05
C VAL A 169 3.37 -1.15 16.74
N TYR A 170 4.47 -0.54 16.33
CA TYR A 170 5.37 -1.10 15.32
C TYR A 170 6.23 -2.17 15.97
N ALA A 171 6.08 -3.43 15.54
CA ALA A 171 6.59 -4.58 16.28
C ALA A 171 8.12 -4.63 16.32
N GLU A 172 8.78 -4.16 15.26
CA GLU A 172 10.25 -4.12 15.18
C GLU A 172 10.88 -3.10 16.12
N SER A 173 10.36 -1.87 16.13
CA SER A 173 10.93 -0.77 16.92
C SER A 173 10.37 -0.69 18.34
N GLY A 174 9.19 -1.30 18.59
CA GLY A 174 8.42 -1.10 19.81
C GLY A 174 7.76 0.28 19.92
N GLU A 175 7.79 1.10 18.86
CA GLU A 175 7.18 2.43 18.84
C GLU A 175 5.66 2.32 19.03
N GLN A 176 5.14 2.87 20.13
CA GLN A 176 3.71 2.94 20.41
C GLN A 176 3.08 4.17 19.79
N ILE A 177 1.94 3.99 19.12
CA ILE A 177 1.20 5.04 18.42
C ILE A 177 -0.23 5.10 18.95
N GLN A 178 -0.67 6.32 19.24
CA GLN A 178 -2.07 6.63 19.54
C GLN A 178 -2.62 7.65 18.55
N ARG A 179 -3.85 7.42 18.08
CA ARG A 179 -4.51 8.31 17.13
C ARG A 179 -5.99 8.47 17.44
N THR A 180 -6.51 9.65 17.17
CA THR A 180 -7.94 9.93 17.22
C THR A 180 -8.40 10.47 15.88
N GLY A 181 -9.56 10.03 15.40
CA GLY A 181 -9.99 10.33 14.05
C GLY A 181 -11.48 10.42 13.87
N GLN A 182 -11.85 10.74 12.64
CA GLN A 182 -13.23 10.78 12.18
C GLN A 182 -13.28 10.20 10.77
N THR A 183 -14.30 9.39 10.51
CA THR A 183 -14.54 8.77 9.21
C THR A 183 -15.98 8.92 8.76
N THR A 184 -16.17 8.96 7.45
CA THR A 184 -17.47 8.84 6.79
C THR A 184 -17.50 7.59 5.92
N VAL A 185 -18.56 6.81 6.01
CA VAL A 185 -18.79 5.64 5.15
C VAL A 185 -19.77 6.00 4.04
N TYR A 186 -19.30 5.94 2.79
CA TYR A 186 -20.10 6.12 1.59
C TYR A 186 -20.56 4.77 1.03
N THR A 187 -21.73 4.77 0.38
CA THR A 187 -22.31 3.59 -0.29
C THR A 187 -22.51 2.39 0.64
N GLY A 188 -22.42 2.58 1.96
CA GLY A 188 -22.50 1.53 2.99
C GLY A 188 -21.21 0.74 3.23
N TYR A 189 -20.11 1.02 2.51
CA TYR A 189 -18.85 0.27 2.67
C TYR A 189 -17.55 1.04 2.42
N GLN A 190 -17.59 2.18 1.71
CA GLN A 190 -16.40 2.95 1.37
C GLN A 190 -16.05 3.91 2.52
N TRP A 191 -15.10 3.54 3.36
CA TRP A 191 -14.61 4.35 4.47
C TRP A 191 -13.64 5.42 3.96
N ARG A 192 -13.90 6.67 4.31
CA ARG A 192 -12.98 7.79 4.10
C ARG A 192 -12.81 8.54 5.41
N GLY A 193 -11.63 8.39 6.00
CA GLY A 193 -11.32 8.93 7.32
C GLY A 193 -10.10 9.84 7.32
N ARG A 194 -9.93 10.49 8.47
CA ARG A 194 -8.69 11.16 8.85
C ARG A 194 -8.41 10.84 10.30
N SER A 195 -7.16 10.50 10.60
CA SER A 195 -6.64 10.42 11.96
C SER A 195 -5.69 11.56 12.24
N ASN A 196 -5.78 12.11 13.44
CA ASN A 196 -5.11 13.31 13.93
C ASN A 196 -5.24 14.48 12.91
N PRO A 197 -6.48 14.89 12.55
CA PRO A 197 -6.66 15.90 11.53
C PRO A 197 -6.07 17.26 11.95
N GLY A 198 -5.30 17.87 11.05
CA GLY A 198 -4.68 19.19 11.24
C GLY A 198 -3.35 19.20 12.00
N SER A 199 -2.78 18.05 12.34
CA SER A 199 -1.42 17.92 12.89
C SER A 199 -0.42 17.42 11.85
N ASP A 200 0.87 17.52 12.18
CA ASP A 200 1.98 17.06 11.32
C ASP A 200 1.99 15.53 11.10
N ASP A 201 1.26 14.79 11.92
CA ASP A 201 1.08 13.35 11.84
C ASP A 201 -0.32 12.94 11.31
N GLU A 202 -1.05 13.86 10.65
CA GLU A 202 -2.33 13.53 9.98
C GLU A 202 -2.13 12.39 8.98
N LEU A 203 -3.01 11.39 9.04
CA LEU A 203 -3.15 10.38 7.98
C LEU A 203 -4.57 10.42 7.41
N ARG A 204 -4.66 10.34 6.09
CA ARG A 204 -5.90 10.08 5.35
C ARG A 204 -6.11 8.57 5.30
N GLU A 205 -7.35 8.13 5.53
CA GLU A 205 -7.70 6.72 5.63
C GLU A 205 -8.64 6.37 4.48
N VAL A 206 -8.22 5.44 3.62
CA VAL A 206 -9.04 4.90 2.54
C VAL A 206 -9.21 3.42 2.80
N MET A 207 -10.39 3.05 3.31
CA MET A 207 -10.67 1.67 3.72
C MET A 207 -11.93 1.13 3.03
N PHE A 208 -12.01 -0.18 2.99
CA PHE A 208 -13.07 -0.99 2.41
C PHE A 208 -13.68 -1.85 3.52
N VAL A 209 -14.96 -1.67 3.79
CA VAL A 209 -15.71 -2.49 4.75
C VAL A 209 -16.29 -3.69 4.01
N GLU A 210 -15.96 -4.90 4.45
CA GLU A 210 -16.51 -6.10 3.84
C GLU A 210 -18.03 -6.23 4.06
N ARG A 211 -18.69 -6.98 3.17
CA ARG A 211 -20.14 -7.16 3.17
C ARG A 211 -20.67 -7.73 4.50
N ASP A 212 -19.86 -8.54 5.19
CA ASP A 212 -20.17 -9.13 6.50
C ASP A 212 -19.99 -8.15 7.68
N GLN A 213 -19.34 -7.00 7.44
CA GLN A 213 -18.96 -6.00 8.43
C GLN A 213 -18.18 -6.59 9.62
N GLN A 214 -17.43 -7.66 9.36
CA GLN A 214 -16.48 -8.29 10.28
C GLN A 214 -15.03 -7.97 9.91
N GLN A 215 -14.80 -7.48 8.69
CA GLN A 215 -13.48 -7.14 8.18
C GLN A 215 -13.49 -5.75 7.54
N ILE A 216 -12.41 -4.99 7.77
CA ILE A 216 -12.16 -3.70 7.12
C ILE A 216 -10.70 -3.71 6.69
N TRP A 217 -10.38 -3.34 5.46
CA TRP A 217 -9.00 -3.31 4.98
C TRP A 217 -8.78 -2.12 4.06
N GLY A 218 -7.53 -1.69 3.90
CA GLY A 218 -7.16 -0.61 2.99
C GLY A 218 -5.83 0.02 3.36
N ARG A 219 -5.71 1.33 3.15
CA ARG A 219 -4.46 2.05 3.34
C ARG A 219 -4.66 3.39 4.05
N TRP A 220 -3.73 3.71 4.94
CA TRP A 220 -3.58 5.05 5.49
C TRP A 220 -2.34 5.71 4.92
N PHE A 221 -2.39 7.02 4.66
CA PHE A 221 -1.27 7.73 4.07
C PHE A 221 -1.24 9.21 4.41
N ARG A 222 -0.07 9.82 4.37
CA ARG A 222 0.09 11.27 4.62
C ARG A 222 -0.50 12.07 3.47
N GLY A 223 -1.17 13.18 3.79
CA GLY A 223 -1.91 13.96 2.80
C GLY A 223 -1.09 14.42 1.59
N ASP A 224 0.03 15.11 1.85
CA ASP A 224 0.94 15.64 0.81
C ASP A 224 2.03 14.63 0.38
N TYR A 225 2.12 13.48 1.05
CA TYR A 225 3.14 12.47 0.83
C TYR A 225 2.47 11.10 0.86
N ASP A 226 1.65 10.84 -0.16
CA ASP A 226 0.81 9.65 -0.20
C ASP A 226 1.62 8.37 -0.41
N GLU A 227 2.89 8.46 -0.76
CA GLU A 227 3.86 7.36 -0.70
C GLU A 227 4.16 6.88 0.74
N ILE A 228 3.85 7.67 1.77
CA ILE A 228 4.15 7.36 3.18
C ILE A 228 2.88 6.93 3.93
N GLY A 229 2.85 5.68 4.39
CA GLY A 229 1.88 5.19 5.36
C GLY A 229 1.57 3.69 5.26
N PRO A 230 0.82 3.15 6.24
CA PRO A 230 0.61 1.72 6.40
C PRO A 230 -0.52 1.17 5.54
N ASN A 231 -0.34 -0.08 5.10
CA ASN A 231 -1.46 -0.96 4.78
C ASN A 231 -2.10 -1.46 6.08
N ILE A 232 -3.43 -1.43 6.15
CA ILE A 232 -4.18 -1.74 7.37
C ILE A 232 -5.23 -2.81 7.06
N SER A 233 -5.31 -3.81 7.93
CA SER A 233 -6.38 -4.79 7.99
C SER A 233 -6.96 -4.83 9.40
N MET A 234 -8.26 -4.93 9.49
CA MET A 234 -9.00 -4.92 10.73
C MET A 234 -10.02 -6.03 10.79
N LYS A 235 -10.11 -6.69 11.95
CA LYS A 235 -11.12 -7.70 12.25
C LYS A 235 -11.90 -7.27 13.49
N ARG A 236 -13.21 -7.50 13.50
CA ARG A 236 -14.01 -7.19 14.70
C ARG A 236 -13.52 -8.04 15.88
N ALA A 237 -13.31 -7.42 17.04
CA ALA A 237 -12.94 -8.15 18.25
C ALA A 237 -14.15 -8.96 18.76
N VAL A 238 -14.23 -10.24 18.40
CA VAL A 238 -15.29 -11.17 18.82
C VAL A 238 -14.69 -12.38 19.51
N GLY A 239 -14.96 -12.56 20.80
CA GLY A 239 -14.36 -13.62 21.62
C GLY A 239 -13.56 -13.06 22.78
N SER A 240 -13.02 -13.95 23.62
CA SER A 240 -12.20 -13.54 24.78
C SER A 240 -10.73 -13.35 24.43
N THR A 241 -10.18 -14.15 23.51
CA THR A 241 -8.75 -14.13 23.16
C THR A 241 -8.60 -14.18 21.64
N ILE A 242 -7.85 -13.25 21.06
CA ILE A 242 -7.53 -13.23 19.62
C ILE A 242 -6.06 -12.85 19.45
N VAL A 243 -5.29 -13.72 18.79
CA VAL A 243 -3.92 -13.42 18.34
C VAL A 243 -3.96 -12.65 17.02
N THR A 244 -3.12 -11.62 16.91
CA THR A 244 -3.05 -10.72 15.74
C THR A 244 -1.76 -10.83 14.97
N GLY A 245 -0.71 -11.30 15.62
CA GLY A 245 0.56 -11.59 14.99
C GLY A 245 1.63 -11.94 16.02
N VAL A 246 2.76 -12.40 15.50
CA VAL A 246 3.96 -12.73 16.27
C VAL A 246 5.14 -12.02 15.61
N HIS A 247 6.04 -11.45 16.41
CA HIS A 247 7.25 -10.80 15.91
C HIS A 247 8.47 -11.06 16.82
N PRO A 248 9.64 -11.40 16.27
CA PRO A 248 9.84 -11.82 14.87
C PRO A 248 9.08 -13.12 14.57
N ARG A 249 8.73 -13.32 13.28
CA ARG A 249 8.10 -14.58 12.83
C ARG A 249 9.13 -15.66 12.52
N ALA A 250 10.27 -15.28 11.96
CA ALA A 250 11.34 -16.20 11.61
C ALA A 250 12.09 -16.61 12.87
N ILE A 251 12.12 -17.93 13.12
CA ILE A 251 12.80 -18.52 14.26
C ILE A 251 13.77 -19.60 13.78
N LEU A 252 15.00 -19.54 14.28
CA LEU A 252 16.08 -20.39 13.79
C LEU A 252 16.02 -21.78 14.42
N GLN A 253 16.09 -22.82 13.58
CA GLN A 253 16.18 -24.21 14.01
C GLN A 253 17.36 -24.44 14.97
N GLY A 254 17.14 -25.21 16.04
CA GLY A 254 18.19 -25.53 17.02
C GLY A 254 18.52 -24.41 18.00
N SER A 255 17.71 -23.34 18.06
CA SER A 255 17.98 -22.17 18.91
C SER A 255 16.77 -21.78 19.75
N SER A 256 17.02 -20.93 20.76
CA SER A 256 15.95 -20.22 21.48
C SER A 256 15.85 -18.78 20.99
N THR A 257 14.64 -18.32 20.73
CA THR A 257 14.33 -16.97 20.22
C THR A 257 13.24 -16.33 21.06
N ASP A 258 13.44 -15.07 21.45
CA ASP A 258 12.39 -14.26 22.06
C ASP A 258 11.47 -13.71 20.97
N VAL A 259 10.17 -13.99 21.10
CA VAL A 259 9.12 -13.44 20.26
C VAL A 259 8.11 -12.68 21.10
N THR A 260 7.39 -11.75 20.47
CA THR A 260 6.25 -11.07 21.06
C THR A 260 4.98 -11.52 20.33
N VAL A 261 4.03 -12.07 21.08
CA VAL A 261 2.69 -12.43 20.60
C VAL A 261 1.76 -11.25 20.88
N TYR A 262 1.20 -10.68 19.83
CA TYR A 262 0.26 -9.57 19.89
C TYR A 262 -1.17 -10.09 19.81
N GLY A 263 -2.08 -9.42 20.51
CA GLY A 263 -3.46 -9.84 20.55
C GLY A 263 -4.32 -9.04 21.51
N VAL A 264 -5.56 -9.48 21.65
CA VAL A 264 -6.49 -9.02 22.69
C VAL A 264 -6.85 -10.18 23.59
N GLY A 265 -6.93 -9.92 24.89
CA GLY A 265 -7.29 -10.92 25.90
C GLY A 265 -6.24 -12.02 26.11
N LEU A 266 -4.99 -11.77 25.71
CA LEU A 266 -3.88 -12.65 26.05
C LEU A 266 -3.58 -12.55 27.54
N SER A 267 -3.08 -13.64 28.12
CA SER A 267 -2.62 -13.68 29.52
C SER A 267 -1.55 -14.75 29.70
N GLU A 268 -0.74 -14.65 30.75
CA GLU A 268 0.27 -15.67 31.10
C GLU A 268 -0.33 -17.06 31.41
N SER A 269 -1.65 -17.15 31.58
CA SER A 269 -2.35 -18.42 31.76
C SER A 269 -2.72 -19.12 30.45
N GLU A 270 -2.46 -18.47 29.30
CA GLU A 270 -2.73 -19.05 27.99
C GLU A 270 -1.81 -20.25 27.72
N ALA A 271 -2.39 -21.30 27.13
CA ALA A 271 -1.63 -22.42 26.60
C ALA A 271 -1.30 -22.08 25.14
N LEU A 272 -0.07 -21.62 24.91
CA LEU A 272 0.45 -21.36 23.56
C LEU A 272 1.07 -22.64 22.99
N ASP A 273 0.57 -23.09 21.85
CA ASP A 273 1.10 -24.25 21.12
C ASP A 273 1.48 -23.83 19.70
N PHE A 274 2.79 -23.79 19.43
CA PHE A 274 3.37 -23.46 18.12
C PHE A 274 3.62 -24.72 17.27
N GLY A 275 3.07 -25.86 17.67
CA GLY A 275 3.19 -27.12 16.95
C GLY A 275 4.48 -27.90 17.24
N SER A 276 4.65 -29.01 16.52
CA SER A 276 5.71 -29.98 16.81
C SER A 276 7.11 -29.42 16.64
N GLY A 277 7.98 -29.68 17.62
CA GLY A 277 9.39 -29.30 17.58
C GLY A 277 9.68 -27.90 18.13
N ILE A 278 8.65 -27.20 18.62
CA ILE A 278 8.77 -25.89 19.28
C ILE A 278 8.22 -26.03 20.72
N SER A 279 8.97 -25.53 21.70
CA SER A 279 8.53 -25.46 23.09
C SER A 279 8.61 -24.05 23.63
N VAL A 280 7.61 -23.65 24.43
CA VAL A 280 7.63 -22.40 25.18
C VAL A 280 8.46 -22.58 26.45
N GLU A 281 9.60 -21.90 26.52
CA GLU A 281 10.51 -21.95 27.69
C GLU A 281 10.08 -20.98 28.78
N SER A 282 9.70 -19.77 28.38
CA SER A 282 9.16 -18.74 29.27
C SER A 282 8.15 -17.86 28.58
N MET A 283 7.27 -17.26 29.36
CA MET A 283 6.24 -16.35 28.90
C MET A 283 6.01 -15.30 29.99
N ASN A 284 5.92 -14.04 29.58
CA ASN A 284 5.56 -12.94 30.46
C ASN A 284 4.65 -11.95 29.72
N GLU A 285 3.67 -11.40 30.42
CA GLU A 285 2.88 -10.29 29.90
C GLU A 285 3.74 -9.02 29.83
N ILE A 286 3.53 -8.22 28.79
CA ILE A 286 4.13 -6.89 28.64
C ILE A 286 3.02 -5.84 28.50
N ASP A 287 3.39 -4.56 28.54
CA ASP A 287 2.43 -3.46 28.43
C ASP A 287 1.51 -3.61 27.21
N ASP A 288 0.26 -3.16 27.35
CA ASP A 288 -0.82 -3.27 26.35
C ASP A 288 -1.39 -4.68 26.09
N GLY A 289 -1.05 -5.66 26.92
CA GLY A 289 -1.67 -7.00 26.91
C GLY A 289 -1.10 -7.95 25.85
N ALA A 290 0.13 -7.70 25.38
CA ALA A 290 0.90 -8.63 24.57
C ALA A 290 1.71 -9.59 25.45
N LEU A 291 2.20 -10.70 24.88
CA LEU A 291 3.02 -11.68 25.59
C LEU A 291 4.42 -11.73 24.98
N ARG A 292 5.46 -11.55 25.79
CA ARG A 292 6.83 -11.91 25.41
C ARG A 292 7.05 -13.37 25.75
N VAL A 293 7.50 -14.14 24.77
CA VAL A 293 7.59 -15.60 24.83
C VAL A 293 8.96 -16.03 24.32
N THR A 294 9.67 -16.85 25.09
CA THR A 294 10.90 -17.48 24.63
C THR A 294 10.56 -18.85 24.05
N LEU A 295 10.77 -19.02 22.75
CA LEU A 295 10.54 -20.26 22.03
C LEU A 295 11.86 -20.98 21.81
N HIS A 296 11.89 -22.28 22.12
CA HIS A 296 13.00 -23.15 21.75
C HIS A 296 12.58 -24.06 20.60
N VAL A 297 13.39 -24.07 19.54
CA VAL A 297 13.20 -24.93 18.36
C VAL A 297 14.23 -26.05 18.40
N ALA A 298 13.78 -27.30 18.37
CA ALA A 298 14.70 -28.44 18.35
C ALA A 298 15.54 -28.50 17.04
N GLU A 299 16.76 -29.02 17.13
CA GLU A 299 17.74 -29.06 16.02
C GLU A 299 17.26 -29.76 14.74
N ASN A 300 16.29 -30.67 14.82
CA ASN A 300 15.79 -31.44 13.68
C ASN A 300 14.31 -31.13 13.37
N THR A 301 13.79 -30.01 13.86
CA THR A 301 12.43 -29.56 13.54
C THR A 301 12.37 -29.19 12.07
N GLY A 302 11.49 -29.83 11.28
CA GLY A 302 11.39 -29.55 9.84
C GLY A 302 11.14 -28.06 9.55
N LEU A 303 11.70 -27.55 8.45
CA LEU A 303 11.52 -26.16 8.05
C LEU A 303 10.06 -25.88 7.69
N GLY A 304 9.65 -24.63 7.77
CA GLY A 304 8.36 -24.15 7.31
C GLY A 304 7.48 -23.51 8.37
N GLY A 305 6.32 -23.03 7.91
CA GLY A 305 5.30 -22.36 8.70
C GLY A 305 4.76 -23.19 9.86
N ARG A 306 4.31 -22.51 10.91
CA ARG A 306 3.73 -23.08 12.12
C ARG A 306 2.57 -22.23 12.61
N ASP A 307 1.43 -22.87 12.76
CA ASP A 307 0.26 -22.25 13.37
C ASP A 307 0.45 -22.11 14.88
N LEU A 308 -0.02 -21.00 15.44
CA LEU A 308 -0.15 -20.82 16.88
C LEU A 308 -1.60 -21.13 17.29
N HIS A 309 -1.75 -22.17 18.10
CA HIS A 309 -3.01 -22.51 18.76
C HIS A 309 -3.04 -21.93 20.17
N THR A 310 -4.18 -21.32 20.52
CA THR A 310 -4.53 -20.91 21.89
C THR A 310 -5.91 -21.46 22.26
N ASN A 311 -6.36 -21.26 23.49
CA ASN A 311 -7.65 -21.78 23.96
C ASN A 311 -8.88 -21.21 23.23
N GLY A 312 -8.72 -20.15 22.42
CA GLY A 312 -9.84 -19.49 21.74
C GLY A 312 -9.54 -18.97 20.33
N SER A 313 -8.29 -19.10 19.85
CA SER A 313 -7.91 -18.61 18.52
C SER A 313 -6.83 -19.50 17.90
N ILE A 314 -6.81 -19.52 16.57
CA ILE A 314 -5.72 -20.07 15.77
C ILE A 314 -5.17 -18.90 14.96
N ALA A 315 -3.87 -18.67 15.06
CA ALA A 315 -3.13 -17.83 14.12
C ALA A 315 -2.39 -18.76 13.17
N GLU A 316 -2.89 -18.84 11.93
CA GLU A 316 -2.24 -19.60 10.86
C GLU A 316 -0.90 -18.97 10.51
N ASP A 317 0.10 -19.80 10.24
CA ASP A 317 1.46 -19.37 9.84
C ASP A 317 2.05 -18.28 10.75
N ALA A 318 1.89 -18.48 12.07
CA ALA A 318 2.29 -17.50 13.08
C ALA A 318 3.81 -17.33 13.17
N VAL A 319 4.57 -18.42 13.01
CA VAL A 319 6.04 -18.41 12.97
C VAL A 319 6.55 -19.32 11.86
N VAL A 320 7.76 -19.04 11.39
CA VAL A 320 8.43 -19.79 10.31
C VAL A 320 9.74 -20.35 10.86
N VAL A 321 9.87 -21.68 10.85
CA VAL A 321 11.13 -22.34 11.23
C VAL A 321 12.03 -22.39 10.01
N HIS A 322 13.23 -21.81 10.12
CA HIS A 322 14.22 -21.72 9.04
C HIS A 322 15.61 -22.11 9.53
N ASN A 323 16.57 -22.31 8.62
CA ASN A 323 17.96 -22.63 8.97
C ASN A 323 18.99 -21.58 8.49
N GLY A 324 18.54 -20.60 7.70
CA GLY A 324 19.40 -19.54 7.19
C GLY A 324 18.61 -18.50 6.41
N VAL A 325 19.34 -17.63 5.72
CA VAL A 325 18.81 -16.73 4.70
C VAL A 325 19.58 -17.07 3.43
N ASP A 326 18.90 -17.63 2.43
CA ASP A 326 19.50 -18.03 1.15
C ASP A 326 19.39 -16.93 0.10
N ARG A 327 18.38 -16.08 0.24
CA ARG A 327 18.04 -15.00 -0.70
C ARG A 327 17.53 -13.79 0.04
N ILE A 328 17.74 -12.63 -0.58
CA ILE A 328 17.05 -11.41 -0.20
C ILE A 328 16.39 -10.78 -1.42
N GLU A 329 15.29 -10.04 -1.20
CA GLU A 329 14.60 -9.26 -2.23
C GLU A 329 14.42 -7.81 -1.73
N VAL A 330 14.53 -6.84 -2.64
CA VAL A 330 14.23 -5.44 -2.36
C VAL A 330 12.84 -5.11 -2.91
N THR A 331 11.94 -4.64 -2.04
CA THR A 331 10.58 -4.24 -2.43
C THR A 331 10.37 -2.74 -2.23
N PRO A 332 9.77 -2.01 -3.20
CA PRO A 332 9.39 -2.53 -4.52
C PRO A 332 10.64 -2.79 -5.39
N GLY A 333 10.57 -3.79 -6.27
CA GLY A 333 11.68 -4.12 -7.18
C GLY A 333 11.95 -3.05 -8.24
N THR A 334 10.93 -2.24 -8.55
CA THR A 334 11.08 -0.97 -9.27
C THR A 334 10.38 0.13 -8.47
N GLY A 335 11.09 1.20 -8.16
CA GLY A 335 10.59 2.34 -7.41
C GLY A 335 10.68 3.62 -8.21
N SER A 336 9.97 4.65 -7.74
CA SER A 336 10.02 5.97 -8.36
C SER A 336 10.06 7.06 -7.29
N ALA A 337 10.91 8.06 -7.50
CA ALA A 337 11.01 9.23 -6.63
C ALA A 337 10.89 10.51 -7.47
N ARG A 338 10.72 11.67 -6.81
CA ARG A 338 10.63 12.96 -7.50
C ARG A 338 11.50 14.00 -6.84
N ALA A 339 12.36 14.63 -7.64
CA ALA A 339 13.12 15.81 -7.21
C ALA A 339 12.17 16.88 -6.65
N GLY A 340 12.62 17.60 -5.61
CA GLY A 340 11.80 18.57 -4.91
C GLY A 340 12.53 19.22 -3.74
N GLY A 341 11.84 20.10 -3.02
CA GLY A 341 12.33 20.80 -1.84
C GLY A 341 12.80 22.23 -2.12
N ALA A 342 12.92 22.66 -3.38
CA ALA A 342 13.19 24.05 -3.74
C ALA A 342 11.90 24.79 -4.10
N HIS A 343 11.14 24.27 -5.06
CA HIS A 343 9.86 24.89 -5.48
C HIS A 343 8.65 23.97 -5.30
N PHE A 344 8.84 22.65 -5.38
CA PHE A 344 7.79 21.64 -5.24
C PHE A 344 8.13 20.68 -4.09
N PRO A 345 7.16 19.98 -3.47
CA PRO A 345 7.48 18.93 -2.50
C PRO A 345 8.32 17.81 -3.13
N LYS A 346 9.21 17.20 -2.34
CA LYS A 346 9.91 15.96 -2.71
C LYS A 346 8.89 14.82 -2.82
N GLY A 347 9.13 13.87 -3.73
CA GLY A 347 8.48 12.56 -3.72
C GLY A 347 9.48 11.50 -3.28
N TYR A 348 9.22 10.85 -2.14
CA TYR A 348 10.10 9.84 -1.56
C TYR A 348 9.84 8.47 -2.17
N GLN A 349 10.79 7.55 -1.98
CA GLN A 349 10.58 6.12 -2.18
C GLN A 349 11.12 5.41 -0.94
N ILE A 350 10.37 4.43 -0.44
CA ILE A 350 10.79 3.61 0.69
C ILE A 350 10.99 2.19 0.17
N PHE A 351 12.08 1.57 0.59
CA PHE A 351 12.42 0.19 0.25
C PHE A 351 12.52 -0.65 1.52
N ASP A 352 11.98 -1.86 1.46
CA ASP A 352 12.22 -2.92 2.44
C ASP A 352 13.09 -4.01 1.80
N ALA A 353 13.87 -4.70 2.63
CA ALA A 353 14.58 -5.91 2.24
C ALA A 353 13.94 -7.12 2.94
N TRP A 354 13.55 -8.13 2.16
CA TRP A 354 12.89 -9.35 2.62
C TRP A 354 13.85 -10.53 2.52
N GLY A 355 13.90 -11.35 3.57
CA GLY A 355 14.71 -12.57 3.60
C GLY A 355 13.91 -13.79 3.21
N PHE A 356 14.55 -14.70 2.48
CA PHE A 356 13.97 -15.99 2.09
C PHE A 356 14.93 -17.14 2.41
N ASP A 357 14.37 -18.26 2.83
CA ASP A 357 15.02 -19.57 2.92
C ASP A 357 14.45 -20.44 1.78
N ASP A 358 15.31 -21.16 1.06
CA ASP A 358 14.95 -22.01 -0.10
C ASP A 358 14.16 -23.26 0.32
N GLY A 359 13.88 -23.41 1.62
CA GLY A 359 12.95 -24.39 2.12
C GLY A 359 13.49 -25.83 2.10
N PRO A 360 12.60 -26.81 2.36
CA PRO A 360 12.97 -28.22 2.41
C PRO A 360 13.60 -28.79 1.12
N ASP A 361 13.22 -28.30 -0.06
CA ASP A 361 13.80 -28.77 -1.33
C ASP A 361 15.15 -28.12 -1.67
N GLY A 362 15.45 -26.96 -1.07
CA GLY A 362 16.71 -26.23 -1.21
C GLY A 362 16.89 -25.60 -2.59
N GLU A 363 15.81 -25.42 -3.34
CA GLU A 363 15.82 -24.80 -4.66
C GLU A 363 15.07 -23.44 -4.61
N PRO A 364 15.60 -22.39 -5.24
CA PRO A 364 15.02 -21.06 -5.14
C PRO A 364 13.77 -20.89 -6.03
N ASN A 365 12.80 -20.12 -5.55
CA ASN A 365 11.56 -19.75 -6.27
C ASN A 365 10.63 -20.95 -6.51
N THR A 366 10.52 -21.84 -5.53
CA THR A 366 9.60 -22.98 -5.53
C THR A 366 8.41 -22.71 -4.60
N GLY A 367 7.55 -23.71 -4.41
CA GLY A 367 6.34 -23.58 -3.60
C GLY A 367 6.58 -23.73 -2.10
N ASP A 368 7.77 -24.14 -1.68
CA ASP A 368 8.18 -24.33 -0.29
C ASP A 368 9.22 -23.32 0.20
N ASP A 369 9.58 -22.35 -0.63
CA ASP A 369 10.28 -21.13 -0.21
C ASP A 369 9.61 -20.51 1.02
N LEU A 370 10.42 -20.11 1.99
CA LEU A 370 9.96 -19.55 3.25
C LEU A 370 10.22 -18.05 3.30
N ASP A 371 9.14 -17.26 3.46
CA ASP A 371 9.23 -15.82 3.74
C ASP A 371 9.61 -15.61 5.22
N LEU A 372 10.84 -15.11 5.43
CA LEU A 372 11.38 -14.84 6.75
C LEU A 372 10.97 -13.46 7.29
N GLY A 373 10.29 -12.66 6.47
CA GLY A 373 9.93 -11.29 6.74
C GLY A 373 11.04 -10.31 6.37
N ARG A 374 10.82 -9.06 6.76
CA ARG A 374 11.79 -7.98 6.61
C ARG A 374 13.03 -8.25 7.48
N ILE A 375 14.20 -8.00 6.91
CA ILE A 375 15.49 -8.24 7.55
C ILE A 375 16.35 -6.97 7.57
N ASP A 376 17.27 -6.90 8.53
CA ASP A 376 18.24 -5.82 8.63
C ASP A 376 19.33 -5.95 7.56
N VAL A 377 19.51 -4.91 6.77
CA VAL A 377 20.50 -4.83 5.70
C VAL A 377 21.27 -3.51 5.75
N SER A 378 22.39 -3.47 5.04
CA SER A 378 23.03 -2.20 4.67
C SER A 378 22.52 -1.72 3.32
N TRP A 379 22.28 -0.42 3.19
CA TRP A 379 21.77 0.21 1.98
C TRP A 379 22.83 1.10 1.31
N HIS A 380 22.94 1.03 -0.01
CA HIS A 380 23.69 1.99 -0.81
C HIS A 380 23.10 2.16 -2.20
N LEU A 381 23.56 3.19 -2.91
CA LEU A 381 23.22 3.39 -4.32
C LEU A 381 24.37 2.90 -5.20
N GLU A 382 24.04 2.39 -6.38
CA GLU A 382 24.98 2.14 -7.46
C GLU A 382 24.49 2.83 -8.75
N GLU A 383 25.43 3.24 -9.59
CA GLU A 383 25.13 3.89 -10.86
C GLU A 383 24.38 2.92 -11.80
N TYR A 384 23.29 3.39 -12.41
CA TYR A 384 22.67 2.69 -13.53
C TYR A 384 23.31 3.17 -14.83
N ALA A 385 24.40 2.51 -15.24
CA ALA A 385 25.17 2.90 -16.42
C ALA A 385 24.46 2.55 -17.75
N ALA A 386 23.37 3.25 -18.06
CA ALA A 386 22.62 3.12 -19.31
C ALA A 386 23.41 3.66 -20.52
N THR A 387 24.18 4.72 -20.31
CA THR A 387 24.97 5.43 -21.30
C THR A 387 26.38 5.76 -20.80
N TYR A 388 27.27 6.11 -21.73
CA TYR A 388 28.64 6.46 -21.37
C TYR A 388 28.67 7.81 -20.65
N GLY A 389 29.17 7.80 -19.42
CA GLY A 389 29.31 9.00 -18.59
C GLY A 389 28.05 9.36 -17.79
N ASP A 390 27.16 8.39 -17.55
CA ASP A 390 26.13 8.55 -16.53
C ASP A 390 26.79 8.78 -15.17
N ASP A 391 26.30 9.81 -14.51
CA ASP A 391 26.76 10.35 -13.23
C ASP A 391 25.56 10.56 -12.29
N ASP A 392 24.45 9.85 -12.52
CA ASP A 392 23.19 10.11 -11.85
C ASP A 392 23.34 9.94 -10.34
N ILE A 393 24.14 8.96 -9.88
CA ILE A 393 24.38 8.70 -8.45
C ILE A 393 24.90 9.93 -7.69
N ASP A 394 25.67 10.80 -8.35
CA ASP A 394 26.25 11.99 -7.72
C ASP A 394 25.22 13.11 -7.50
N PHE A 395 24.06 13.03 -8.15
CA PHE A 395 23.10 14.14 -8.22
C PHE A 395 21.68 13.80 -7.79
N VAL A 396 21.22 12.55 -7.92
CA VAL A 396 19.78 12.22 -7.75
C VAL A 396 19.29 12.29 -6.30
N GLY A 397 20.16 12.14 -5.31
CA GLY A 397 19.80 12.12 -3.89
C GLY A 397 20.61 11.09 -3.10
N GLU A 398 20.04 10.61 -2.00
CA GLU A 398 20.69 9.63 -1.12
C GLU A 398 19.69 8.57 -0.62
N ILE A 399 20.19 7.36 -0.39
CA ILE A 399 19.47 6.29 0.33
C ILE A 399 19.91 6.29 1.79
N GLN A 400 18.94 6.32 2.71
CA GLN A 400 19.18 6.21 4.15
C GLN A 400 19.23 4.74 4.56
N GLN A 401 19.85 4.45 5.71
CA GLN A 401 19.99 3.07 6.20
C GLN A 401 18.67 2.45 6.70
N ASP A 402 17.60 3.24 6.81
CA ASP A 402 16.24 2.75 7.03
C ASP A 402 15.52 2.37 5.72
N GLY A 403 16.22 2.38 4.58
CA GLY A 403 15.67 2.08 3.26
C GLY A 403 14.93 3.24 2.60
N ARG A 404 14.92 4.43 3.21
CA ARG A 404 14.26 5.62 2.62
C ARG A 404 15.18 6.35 1.66
N PHE A 405 14.74 6.48 0.40
CA PHE A 405 15.38 7.35 -0.57
C PHE A 405 14.89 8.79 -0.43
N VAL A 406 15.82 9.72 -0.29
CA VAL A 406 15.58 11.16 -0.22
C VAL A 406 16.09 11.79 -1.53
N PRO A 407 15.19 12.24 -2.43
CA PRO A 407 15.61 12.83 -3.69
C PRO A 407 16.27 14.19 -3.47
N ALA A 408 17.09 14.64 -4.42
CA ALA A 408 17.73 15.95 -4.41
C ALA A 408 16.74 17.11 -4.72
N ALA A 409 17.26 18.34 -4.71
CA ALA A 409 16.50 19.55 -5.01
C ALA A 409 16.00 19.60 -6.47
N ASP A 410 14.83 20.19 -6.69
CA ASP A 410 14.32 20.43 -8.04
C ASP A 410 14.94 21.64 -8.74
N GLY A 411 14.86 21.65 -10.07
CA GLY A 411 15.35 22.72 -10.94
C GLY A 411 16.70 22.42 -11.61
N PRO A 412 17.14 23.29 -12.55
CA PRO A 412 18.40 23.14 -13.26
C PRO A 412 19.60 23.15 -12.31
N ASN A 413 20.49 22.18 -12.44
CA ASN A 413 21.73 22.09 -11.66
C ASN A 413 22.94 22.44 -12.54
N ALA A 414 23.62 23.54 -12.20
CA ALA A 414 24.79 24.03 -12.94
C ALA A 414 26.02 23.11 -12.87
N ASP A 415 26.06 22.22 -11.88
CA ASP A 415 27.13 21.23 -11.74
C ASP A 415 26.91 20.01 -12.66
N ARG A 416 25.71 19.84 -13.21
CA ARG A 416 25.41 18.80 -14.20
C ARG A 416 25.67 19.27 -15.62
N SER A 417 26.13 18.34 -16.47
CA SER A 417 26.32 18.59 -17.90
C SER A 417 25.05 19.14 -18.55
N GLY A 418 25.16 20.34 -19.13
CA GLY A 418 24.04 21.00 -19.81
C GLY A 418 22.97 21.59 -18.90
N ASN A 419 23.27 21.85 -17.62
CA ASN A 419 22.33 22.36 -16.62
C ASN A 419 21.09 21.46 -16.45
N ARG A 420 21.29 20.13 -16.48
CA ARG A 420 20.21 19.15 -16.27
C ARG A 420 19.66 19.23 -14.85
N ASN A 421 18.45 18.73 -14.65
CA ASN A 421 17.88 18.57 -13.30
C ASN A 421 18.56 17.41 -12.55
N ASN A 422 18.34 17.33 -11.24
CA ASN A 422 18.77 16.22 -10.39
C ASN A 422 17.82 15.01 -10.51
N ILE A 423 17.71 14.49 -11.73
CA ILE A 423 16.88 13.36 -12.12
C ILE A 423 17.76 12.31 -12.79
N GLY A 424 17.35 11.05 -12.77
CA GLY A 424 18.19 9.97 -13.29
C GLY A 424 17.77 8.61 -12.77
N ASP A 425 18.51 7.58 -13.20
CA ASP A 425 18.26 6.19 -12.83
C ASP A 425 19.40 5.68 -11.95
N VAL A 426 19.07 4.95 -10.88
CA VAL A 426 20.06 4.31 -10.00
C VAL A 426 19.61 2.92 -9.57
N TRP A 427 20.57 2.09 -9.19
CA TRP A 427 20.29 0.86 -8.43
C TRP A 427 20.27 1.19 -6.95
N VAL A 428 19.21 0.77 -6.26
CA VAL A 428 19.16 0.73 -4.79
C VAL A 428 19.57 -0.67 -4.37
N VAL A 429 20.65 -0.79 -3.61
CA VAL A 429 21.24 -2.08 -3.24
C VAL A 429 21.08 -2.31 -1.74
N ALA A 430 20.49 -3.45 -1.40
CA ALA A 430 20.45 -4.00 -0.05
C ALA A 430 21.51 -5.10 0.06
N THR A 431 22.27 -5.12 1.14
CA THR A 431 23.24 -6.18 1.44
C THR A 431 23.02 -6.74 2.85
N TYR A 432 22.72 -8.03 2.93
CA TYR A 432 22.61 -8.81 4.16
C TYR A 432 23.93 -9.51 4.46
N GLY A 433 24.32 -9.55 5.74
CA GLY A 433 25.56 -10.19 6.17
C GLY A 433 26.81 -9.36 5.88
N SER A 434 27.98 -10.02 5.86
CA SER A 434 29.27 -9.37 5.62
C SER A 434 30.32 -10.35 5.06
N GLY A 435 31.34 -9.81 4.38
CA GLY A 435 32.42 -10.61 3.81
C GLY A 435 31.94 -11.53 2.69
N ASP A 436 32.56 -12.71 2.58
CA ASP A 436 32.28 -13.66 1.49
C ASP A 436 30.89 -14.32 1.59
N ALA A 437 30.20 -14.17 2.73
CA ALA A 437 28.85 -14.69 2.95
C ALA A 437 27.76 -13.62 2.75
N ALA A 438 28.13 -12.40 2.32
CA ALA A 438 27.16 -11.35 2.08
C ALA A 438 26.30 -11.67 0.84
N ILE A 439 25.00 -11.43 0.96
CA ILE A 439 24.03 -11.60 -0.13
C ILE A 439 23.44 -10.22 -0.41
N SER A 440 23.37 -9.86 -1.68
CA SER A 440 22.84 -8.56 -2.11
C SER A 440 21.69 -8.72 -3.09
N ALA A 441 20.72 -7.82 -3.00
CA ALA A 441 19.66 -7.63 -3.97
C ALA A 441 19.56 -6.16 -4.35
N ARG A 442 18.94 -5.90 -5.50
CA ARG A 442 18.80 -4.55 -6.04
C ARG A 442 17.38 -4.27 -6.51
N ALA A 443 16.97 -3.03 -6.36
CA ALA A 443 15.79 -2.47 -7.01
C ALA A 443 16.20 -1.35 -7.98
N HIS A 444 15.45 -1.22 -9.07
CA HIS A 444 15.62 -0.11 -10.01
C HIS A 444 14.88 1.12 -9.48
N LEU A 445 15.54 2.28 -9.39
CA LEU A 445 14.90 3.52 -8.96
C LEU A 445 15.03 4.59 -10.05
N VAL A 446 13.88 5.09 -10.49
CA VAL A 446 13.80 6.23 -11.40
C VAL A 446 13.47 7.51 -10.62
N VAL A 447 14.40 8.47 -10.60
CA VAL A 447 14.18 9.79 -10.00
C VAL A 447 13.68 10.74 -11.06
N MET A 448 12.40 11.07 -10.99
CA MET A 448 11.68 11.88 -11.96
C MET A 448 11.69 13.38 -11.63
N PRO A 449 11.31 14.24 -12.58
CA PRO A 449 10.98 15.62 -12.30
C PRO A 449 9.86 15.76 -11.24
N PRO A 450 9.76 16.94 -10.60
CA PRO A 450 8.68 17.26 -9.68
C PRO A 450 7.30 16.97 -10.26
N LEU A 451 6.35 16.68 -9.36
CA LEU A 451 4.94 16.65 -9.73
C LEU A 451 4.43 18.08 -9.91
N TYR A 452 4.64 18.64 -11.11
CA TYR A 452 4.28 20.03 -11.44
C TYR A 452 2.77 20.30 -11.37
N MET A 453 1.96 19.28 -11.64
CA MET A 453 0.50 19.36 -11.58
C MET A 453 -0.02 18.36 -10.54
N ARG A 454 -0.06 18.78 -9.28
CA ARG A 454 -0.84 18.08 -8.25
C ARG A 454 -2.24 18.67 -8.23
N TRP A 455 -3.19 17.97 -8.84
CA TRP A 455 -4.60 18.34 -8.74
C TRP A 455 -5.09 18.00 -7.33
N GLU A 456 -5.09 19.00 -6.45
CA GLU A 456 -5.82 18.97 -5.18
C GLU A 456 -7.11 19.78 -5.37
N PRO A 457 -8.22 19.17 -5.84
CA PRO A 457 -9.42 19.93 -6.24
C PRO A 457 -10.10 20.69 -5.08
N TRP A 458 -9.64 20.50 -3.84
CA TRP A 458 -10.12 21.20 -2.64
C TRP A 458 -9.08 22.12 -1.99
N ALA A 459 -7.82 22.10 -2.42
CA ALA A 459 -6.83 23.02 -1.87
C ALA A 459 -7.18 24.43 -2.38
N GLU A 460 -7.36 25.38 -1.46
CA GLU A 460 -7.38 26.78 -1.87
C GLU A 460 -6.06 27.05 -2.61
N ILE A 461 -6.16 27.59 -3.83
CA ILE A 461 -4.99 28.10 -4.52
C ILE A 461 -4.45 29.21 -3.62
N GLU A 462 -3.40 28.91 -2.84
CA GLU A 462 -2.68 29.91 -2.09
C GLU A 462 -2.12 30.92 -3.10
N THR A 463 -2.78 32.06 -3.23
CA THR A 463 -2.33 33.18 -4.07
C THR A 463 -1.15 33.93 -3.44
N ARG A 464 -0.62 33.44 -2.31
CA ARG A 464 0.55 34.01 -1.65
C ARG A 464 1.75 33.10 -1.88
N PRO A 465 2.93 33.65 -2.22
CA PRO A 465 4.16 32.87 -2.25
C PRO A 465 4.36 32.19 -0.89
N ARG A 466 4.54 30.86 -0.87
CA ARG A 466 5.02 30.17 0.32
C ARG A 466 6.34 30.84 0.74
N PRO A 467 6.55 31.13 2.04
CA PRO A 467 7.81 31.70 2.48
C PRO A 467 8.94 30.72 2.14
N ILE A 468 9.89 31.18 1.32
CA ILE A 468 11.14 30.47 1.08
C ILE A 468 11.98 30.63 2.36
N GLY A 469 12.19 29.53 3.07
CA GLY A 469 13.31 29.34 3.99
C GLY A 469 13.22 30.05 5.34
N GLY A 470 13.41 29.27 6.39
CA GLY A 470 13.81 29.75 7.71
C GLY A 470 14.73 28.72 8.36
N SER A 471 16.03 28.87 8.06
CA SER A 471 17.25 28.29 8.68
C SER A 471 17.23 26.84 9.17
#